data_AF-A0A536T0T1-F1
#
_entry.id   AF-A0A536T0T1-F1
#
_cell.length_a   1.000
_cell.length_b   1.000
_cell.length_c   1.000
_cell.angle_alpha   90.00
_cell.angle_beta   90.00
_cell.angle_gamma   90.00
#
_symmetry.space_group_name_H-M   'P 1'
#
loop_
_entity.id
_entity.type
_entity.pdbx_description
1 polymer ?
#
loop_
_entity_poly.entity_id
_entity_poly.type
_entity_poly.pdbx_seq_one_letter_code
_entity_poly.pdbx_strand_id
1 'polypeptide(L)'
;MVPLPREKAVLLIEFEQLLDALAATPAILRHKPSAIEVMDGFILNHARENPAMDRMRRAILQTDDPGALLCVELYAERADELPPRLEAIERDLPPFPCVHRRLMALPDQARVWGFREASLGLSMAMKGDEKSLSFVEDTAVKPEVLRDYIDEFLAMIRRNGSSSGVYAHASVGCLHVRPVVNMKTAEGVARFEAIATQSADLVLKYGGALSGEHGDGLVRGPFMEKMFGSALYQAFRTVKHTFDPNGVFNPGKIVDCPPLTSNLRYGTGYRTPDPPTYFDYSEYGGFGRAVEMCSGVGACRKKLEGTMCPSYMATRDEKDV
;
A
#
# COMPACT_ATOMS: atom_id res chain seq x y z
N MET A 1 16.86 19.39 6.84
CA MET A 1 15.51 19.74 7.35
C MET A 1 14.95 20.86 6.50
N VAL A 2 13.62 20.97 6.40
CA VAL A 2 12.92 22.09 5.76
C VAL A 2 12.04 22.80 6.81
N PRO A 3 11.64 24.07 6.62
CA PRO A 3 10.63 24.71 7.45
C PRO A 3 9.30 23.93 7.42
N LEU A 4 8.53 24.01 8.50
CA LEU A 4 7.14 23.57 8.48
C LEU A 4 6.30 24.52 7.63
N PRO A 5 5.30 24.03 6.87
CA PRO A 5 4.34 24.90 6.19
C PRO A 5 3.55 25.68 7.24
N ARG A 6 3.31 26.97 6.99
CA ARG A 6 2.52 27.81 7.92
C ARG A 6 1.06 27.42 7.91
N GLU A 7 0.53 27.23 6.72
CA GLU A 7 -0.90 27.09 6.45
C GLU A 7 -1.11 25.91 5.50
N LYS A 8 -2.14 25.12 5.75
CA LYS A 8 -2.46 23.98 4.88
C LYS A 8 -3.95 23.64 4.82
N ALA A 9 -4.36 23.05 3.71
CA ALA A 9 -5.70 22.55 3.48
C ALA A 9 -5.67 21.18 2.78
N VAL A 10 -6.70 20.36 3.03
CA VAL A 10 -6.95 19.11 2.29
C VAL A 10 -8.22 19.27 1.46
N LEU A 11 -8.16 18.90 0.18
CA LEU A 11 -9.32 18.66 -0.65
C LEU A 11 -9.56 17.15 -0.72
N LEU A 12 -10.72 16.71 -0.26
CA LEU A 12 -11.24 15.38 -0.55
C LEU A 12 -12.00 15.41 -1.87
N ILE A 13 -11.83 14.38 -2.71
CA ILE A 13 -12.60 14.20 -3.94
C ILE A 13 -12.99 12.71 -4.05
N GLU A 14 -14.29 12.43 -3.90
CA GLU A 14 -14.88 11.11 -4.08
C GLU A 14 -15.28 10.91 -5.54
N PHE A 15 -14.92 9.78 -6.13
CA PHE A 15 -15.26 9.39 -7.50
C PHE A 15 -16.05 8.07 -7.49
N GLU A 16 -16.94 7.91 -8.46
CA GLU A 16 -17.64 6.63 -8.69
C GLU A 16 -16.67 5.51 -9.15
N GLN A 17 -15.52 5.86 -9.75
CA GLN A 17 -14.54 4.90 -10.25
C GLN A 17 -13.10 5.31 -9.93
N LEU A 18 -12.27 4.32 -9.55
CA LEU A 18 -10.84 4.50 -9.31
C LEU A 18 -10.08 5.04 -10.54
N LEU A 19 -10.41 4.57 -11.74
CA LEU A 19 -9.70 5.00 -12.96
C LEU A 19 -9.94 6.48 -13.28
N ASP A 20 -11.08 7.04 -12.90
CA ASP A 20 -11.40 8.46 -13.08
C ASP A 20 -10.63 9.34 -12.08
N ALA A 21 -10.49 8.88 -10.83
CA ALA A 21 -9.63 9.52 -9.83
C ALA A 21 -8.15 9.57 -10.28
N LEU A 22 -7.66 8.47 -10.86
CA LEU A 22 -6.30 8.41 -11.42
C LEU A 22 -6.17 9.29 -12.68
N ALA A 23 -7.20 9.35 -13.53
CA ALA A 23 -7.24 10.23 -14.70
C ALA A 23 -7.29 11.73 -14.34
N ALA A 24 -7.84 12.10 -13.19
CA ALA A 24 -7.84 13.47 -12.68
C ALA A 24 -6.46 13.91 -12.13
N THR A 25 -5.63 12.97 -11.68
CA THR A 25 -4.35 13.26 -11.00
C THR A 25 -3.40 14.17 -11.81
N PRO A 26 -3.17 13.97 -13.13
CA PRO A 26 -2.34 14.87 -13.95
C PRO A 26 -2.89 16.29 -14.15
N ALA A 27 -4.19 16.53 -13.91
CA ALA A 27 -4.76 17.87 -13.86
C ALA A 27 -4.42 18.53 -12.52
N ILE A 28 -4.73 17.84 -11.41
CA ILE A 28 -4.50 18.31 -10.03
C ILE A 28 -3.03 18.67 -9.79
N LEU A 29 -2.08 17.89 -10.34
CA LEU A 29 -0.63 18.15 -10.22
C LEU A 29 -0.20 19.54 -10.73
N ARG A 30 -0.92 20.14 -11.68
CA ARG A 30 -0.63 21.48 -12.23
C ARG A 30 -0.72 22.59 -11.17
N HIS A 31 -1.51 22.36 -10.12
CA HIS A 31 -1.75 23.30 -9.02
C HIS A 31 -0.71 23.22 -7.90
N LYS A 32 0.31 22.35 -8.07
CA LYS A 32 1.43 22.10 -7.15
C LYS A 32 0.95 21.75 -5.72
N PRO A 33 0.22 20.64 -5.55
CA PRO A 33 -0.09 20.10 -4.23
C PRO A 33 1.17 19.58 -3.52
N SER A 34 1.13 19.51 -2.19
CA SER A 34 2.17 18.86 -1.38
C SER A 34 2.00 17.33 -1.35
N ALA A 35 0.78 16.83 -1.51
CA ALA A 35 0.47 15.40 -1.64
C ALA A 35 -0.77 15.18 -2.52
N ILE A 36 -0.83 14.03 -3.21
CA ILE A 36 -2.08 13.45 -3.75
C ILE A 36 -2.05 11.98 -3.40
N GLU A 37 -2.93 11.57 -2.49
CA GLU A 37 -3.15 10.17 -2.14
C GLU A 37 -4.43 9.65 -2.76
N VAL A 38 -4.50 8.35 -3.04
CA VAL A 38 -5.76 7.65 -3.36
C VAL A 38 -5.99 6.47 -2.41
N MET A 39 -7.27 6.22 -2.12
CA MET A 39 -7.80 4.98 -1.52
C MET A 39 -8.98 4.53 -2.37
N ASP A 40 -8.99 3.28 -2.81
CA ASP A 40 -10.08 2.73 -3.62
C ASP A 40 -11.26 2.21 -2.78
N GLY A 41 -12.37 1.92 -3.47
CA GLY A 41 -13.56 1.33 -2.88
C GLY A 41 -13.30 0.02 -2.13
N PHE A 42 -12.31 -0.80 -2.51
CA PHE A 42 -11.95 -2.00 -1.75
C PHE A 42 -11.41 -1.64 -0.35
N ILE A 43 -10.45 -0.72 -0.26
CA ILE A 43 -9.89 -0.28 1.02
C ILE A 43 -10.95 0.46 1.86
N LEU A 44 -11.73 1.33 1.23
CA LEU A 44 -12.82 2.05 1.90
C LEU A 44 -13.90 1.09 2.42
N ASN A 45 -14.19 0.00 1.71
CA ASN A 45 -15.23 -0.94 2.12
C ASN A 45 -14.72 -1.96 3.14
N HIS A 46 -13.46 -2.40 3.06
CA HIS A 46 -12.83 -3.22 4.10
C HIS A 46 -12.78 -2.49 5.45
N ALA A 47 -12.64 -1.16 5.46
CA ALA A 47 -12.72 -0.36 6.68
C ALA A 47 -14.07 -0.50 7.43
N ARG A 48 -15.14 -1.00 6.80
CA ARG A 48 -16.42 -1.32 7.45
C ARG A 48 -16.32 -2.49 8.44
N GLU A 49 -15.37 -3.41 8.25
CA GLU A 49 -15.17 -4.58 9.12
C GLU A 49 -14.62 -4.21 10.52
N ASN A 50 -14.06 -3.01 10.68
CA ASN A 50 -13.52 -2.54 11.94
C ASN A 50 -14.31 -1.31 12.48
N PRO A 51 -14.99 -1.42 13.65
CA PRO A 51 -15.82 -0.33 14.19
C PRO A 51 -15.11 1.00 14.50
N ALA A 52 -13.77 1.01 14.60
CA ALA A 52 -13.00 2.24 14.74
C ALA A 52 -12.70 2.86 13.35
N MET A 53 -12.32 2.05 12.36
CA MET A 53 -12.10 2.52 10.99
C MET A 53 -13.38 2.99 10.31
N ASP A 54 -14.50 2.26 10.45
CA ASP A 54 -15.79 2.67 9.87
C ASP A 54 -16.32 3.99 10.50
N ARG A 55 -15.90 4.31 11.73
CA ARG A 55 -16.16 5.62 12.36
C ARG A 55 -15.33 6.73 11.73
N MET A 56 -14.06 6.48 11.40
CA MET A 56 -13.20 7.44 10.69
C MET A 56 -13.66 7.62 9.23
N ARG A 57 -13.95 6.51 8.53
CA ARG A 57 -14.49 6.48 7.16
C ARG A 57 -15.73 7.38 7.01
N ARG A 58 -16.75 7.19 7.86
CA ARG A 58 -17.97 8.02 7.88
C ARG A 58 -17.73 9.48 8.28
N ALA A 59 -16.60 9.83 8.91
CA ALA A 59 -16.30 11.22 9.26
C ALA A 59 -15.70 12.00 8.07
N ILE A 60 -15.03 11.31 7.14
CA ILE A 60 -14.36 11.92 5.99
C ILE A 60 -15.24 11.90 4.73
N LEU A 61 -15.93 10.80 4.44
CA LEU A 61 -16.75 10.64 3.23
C LEU A 61 -18.03 11.49 3.25
N GLN A 62 -18.59 11.73 2.07
CA GLN A 62 -19.89 12.36 1.81
C GLN A 62 -20.89 11.39 1.18
N THR A 63 -20.40 10.36 0.48
CA THR A 63 -21.19 9.26 -0.08
C THR A 63 -20.95 7.96 0.70
N ASP A 64 -21.89 7.02 0.65
CA ASP A 64 -21.79 5.77 1.43
C ASP A 64 -20.74 4.79 0.89
N ASP A 65 -20.62 4.70 -0.45
CA ASP A 65 -19.89 3.64 -1.19
C ASP A 65 -19.15 4.17 -2.45
N PRO A 66 -18.24 5.16 -2.33
CA PRO A 66 -17.49 5.68 -3.49
C PRO A 66 -16.44 4.69 -3.99
N GLY A 67 -16.24 4.63 -5.31
CA GLY A 67 -15.27 3.76 -5.97
C GLY A 67 -13.80 4.19 -5.76
N ALA A 68 -13.56 5.47 -5.44
CA ALA A 68 -12.30 5.94 -4.87
C ALA A 68 -12.44 7.29 -4.14
N LEU A 69 -11.48 7.56 -3.26
CA LEU A 69 -11.27 8.85 -2.59
C LEU A 69 -9.86 9.35 -2.91
N LEU A 70 -9.74 10.54 -3.51
CA LEU A 70 -8.50 11.32 -3.51
C LEU A 70 -8.40 12.21 -2.27
N CYS A 71 -7.19 12.31 -1.71
CA CYS A 71 -6.83 13.31 -0.70
C CYS A 71 -5.70 14.18 -1.26
N VAL A 72 -6.01 15.43 -1.60
CA VAL A 72 -5.05 16.41 -2.15
C VAL A 72 -4.67 17.39 -1.04
N GLU A 73 -3.38 17.53 -0.71
CA GLU A 73 -2.93 18.55 0.24
C GLU A 73 -2.31 19.77 -0.46
N LEU A 74 -2.56 20.96 0.08
CA LEU A 74 -1.95 22.22 -0.34
C LEU A 74 -1.28 22.88 0.86
N TYR A 75 -0.05 23.37 0.66
CA TYR A 75 0.64 24.28 1.59
C TYR A 75 0.61 25.71 1.06
N ALA A 76 0.55 26.68 1.97
CA ALA A 76 0.58 28.12 1.70
C ALA A 76 1.36 28.88 2.80
N GLU A 77 1.72 30.14 2.52
CA GLU A 77 2.28 31.05 3.54
C GLU A 77 1.18 31.82 4.28
N ARG A 78 -0.05 31.87 3.74
CA ARG A 78 -1.22 32.52 4.33
C ARG A 78 -2.50 31.69 4.12
N ALA A 79 -3.41 31.74 5.09
CA ALA A 79 -4.67 30.98 5.04
C ALA A 79 -5.58 31.41 3.87
N ASP A 80 -5.52 32.66 3.43
CA ASP A 80 -6.36 33.20 2.34
C ASP A 80 -5.86 32.83 0.93
N GLU A 81 -4.65 32.29 0.80
CA GLU A 81 -4.15 31.72 -0.46
C GLU A 81 -4.79 30.35 -0.78
N LEU A 82 -5.35 29.65 0.22
CA LEU A 82 -5.80 28.27 0.09
C LEU A 82 -7.19 28.15 -0.60
N PRO A 83 -8.25 28.88 -0.22
CA PRO A 83 -9.55 28.82 -0.90
C PRO A 83 -9.50 29.01 -2.43
N PRO A 84 -8.85 30.04 -3.00
CA PRO A 84 -8.81 30.20 -4.46
C PRO A 84 -7.95 29.14 -5.17
N ARG A 85 -7.00 28.50 -4.47
CA ARG A 85 -6.24 27.36 -5.03
C ARG A 85 -7.06 26.07 -5.04
N LEU A 86 -7.88 25.84 -4.02
CA LEU A 86 -8.86 24.74 -3.97
C LEU A 86 -9.89 24.91 -5.10
N GLU A 87 -10.45 26.12 -5.26
CA GLU A 87 -11.38 26.47 -6.33
C GLU A 87 -10.78 26.32 -7.73
N ALA A 88 -9.49 26.64 -7.89
CA ALA A 88 -8.80 26.40 -9.14
C ALA A 88 -8.68 24.90 -9.47
N ILE A 89 -8.39 24.04 -8.48
CA ILE A 89 -8.38 22.59 -8.69
C ILE A 89 -9.77 22.09 -9.07
N GLU A 90 -10.80 22.43 -8.28
CA GLU A 90 -12.18 21.98 -8.48
C GLU A 90 -12.72 22.34 -9.87
N ARG A 91 -12.42 23.54 -10.37
CA ARG A 91 -12.79 24.00 -11.73
C ARG A 91 -12.01 23.30 -12.84
N ASP A 92 -10.73 22.98 -12.62
CA ASP A 92 -9.84 22.44 -13.64
C ASP A 92 -9.78 20.90 -13.63
N LEU A 93 -10.64 20.23 -12.83
CA LEU A 93 -10.90 18.79 -12.88
C LEU A 93 -11.48 18.37 -14.25
N PRO A 94 -11.16 17.17 -14.75
CA PRO A 94 -11.89 16.59 -15.88
C PRO A 94 -13.35 16.30 -15.51
N PRO A 95 -14.27 16.21 -16.50
CA PRO A 95 -15.73 16.10 -16.27
C PRO A 95 -16.18 14.68 -15.88
N PHE A 96 -15.59 14.12 -14.83
CA PHE A 96 -16.00 12.85 -14.23
C PHE A 96 -17.01 13.09 -13.08
N PRO A 97 -17.98 12.18 -12.85
CA PRO A 97 -18.84 12.23 -11.67
C PRO A 97 -18.01 12.18 -10.37
N CYS A 98 -18.06 13.26 -9.59
CA CYS A 98 -17.34 13.36 -8.33
C CYS A 98 -18.03 14.29 -7.32
N VAL A 99 -17.72 14.10 -6.03
CA VAL A 99 -18.15 14.95 -4.91
C VAL A 99 -16.89 15.43 -4.18
N HIS A 100 -16.74 16.74 -3.97
CA HIS A 100 -15.55 17.32 -3.37
C HIS A 100 -15.85 18.05 -2.05
N ARG A 101 -14.91 18.00 -1.10
CA ARG A 101 -15.03 18.58 0.25
C ARG A 101 -13.71 19.22 0.69
N ARG A 102 -13.75 20.53 0.95
CA ARG A 102 -12.60 21.31 1.45
C ARG A 102 -12.48 21.19 2.97
N LEU A 103 -11.29 20.87 3.48
CA LEU A 103 -10.99 20.73 4.91
C LEU A 103 -9.92 21.73 5.35
N MET A 104 -10.37 22.85 5.91
CA MET A 104 -9.51 23.95 6.39
C MET A 104 -9.04 23.78 7.84
N ALA A 105 -9.76 23.00 8.65
CA ALA A 105 -9.46 22.84 10.07
C ALA A 105 -8.48 21.68 10.31
N LEU A 106 -7.39 21.93 11.05
CA LEU A 106 -6.37 20.93 11.40
C LEU A 106 -6.95 19.61 11.97
N PRO A 107 -7.99 19.62 12.85
CA PRO A 107 -8.57 18.37 13.35
C PRO A 107 -9.25 17.50 12.27
N ASP A 108 -9.80 18.11 11.22
CA ASP A 108 -10.44 17.38 10.12
C ASP A 108 -9.41 16.83 9.13
N GLN A 109 -8.36 17.59 8.86
CA GLN A 109 -7.21 17.11 8.10
C GLN A 109 -6.54 15.92 8.82
N ALA A 110 -6.37 16.01 10.14
CA ALA A 110 -5.81 14.92 10.95
C ALA A 110 -6.67 13.64 10.92
N ARG A 111 -8.00 13.76 10.79
CA ARG A 111 -8.90 12.60 10.60
C ARG A 111 -8.67 11.90 9.26
N VAL A 112 -8.44 12.67 8.19
CA VAL A 112 -8.10 12.11 6.87
C VAL A 112 -6.75 11.40 6.90
N TRP A 113 -5.71 12.07 7.42
CA TRP A 113 -4.36 11.51 7.46
C TRP A 113 -4.28 10.27 8.36
N GLY A 114 -4.90 10.30 9.55
CA GLY A 114 -4.98 9.14 10.44
C GLY A 114 -5.77 7.97 9.84
N PHE A 115 -6.81 8.24 9.02
CA PHE A 115 -7.51 7.19 8.29
C PHE A 115 -6.65 6.57 7.18
N ARG A 116 -5.94 7.36 6.36
CA ARG A 116 -5.02 6.82 5.33
C ARG A 116 -3.92 5.98 5.98
N GLU A 117 -3.23 6.52 6.99
CA GLU A 117 -2.16 5.82 7.73
C GLU A 117 -2.64 4.46 8.28
N ALA A 118 -3.82 4.41 8.91
CA ALA A 118 -4.37 3.17 9.46
C ALA A 118 -4.86 2.17 8.39
N SER A 119 -5.45 2.65 7.29
CA SER A 119 -6.15 1.81 6.31
C SER A 119 -5.30 0.67 5.75
N LEU A 120 -4.04 0.94 5.38
CA LEU A 120 -3.12 -0.04 4.80
C LEU A 120 -2.70 -1.14 5.81
N GLY A 121 -2.67 -0.82 7.10
CA GLY A 121 -2.30 -1.76 8.16
C GLY A 121 -3.43 -2.71 8.56
N LEU A 122 -4.70 -2.29 8.34
CA LEU A 122 -5.88 -3.10 8.60
C LEU A 122 -6.39 -3.87 7.37
N SER A 123 -6.14 -3.41 6.13
CA SER A 123 -6.50 -4.17 4.91
C SER A 123 -5.75 -5.50 4.77
N MET A 124 -4.66 -5.68 5.52
CA MET A 124 -3.92 -6.94 5.63
C MET A 124 -4.57 -7.95 6.60
N ALA A 125 -5.44 -7.50 7.52
CA ALA A 125 -6.02 -8.32 8.58
C ALA A 125 -7.23 -9.14 8.07
N MET A 126 -7.04 -9.90 7.00
CA MET A 126 -8.08 -10.71 6.36
C MET A 126 -8.31 -12.03 7.10
N LYS A 127 -9.58 -12.42 7.27
CA LYS A 127 -9.98 -13.74 7.78
C LYS A 127 -9.67 -14.84 6.74
N GLY A 128 -9.44 -16.07 7.21
CA GLY A 128 -9.14 -17.23 6.35
C GLY A 128 -7.66 -17.40 6.01
N ASP A 129 -7.37 -18.25 5.01
CA ASP A 129 -6.01 -18.58 4.56
C ASP A 129 -5.48 -17.66 3.45
N GLU A 130 -6.37 -16.99 2.73
CA GLU A 130 -6.03 -15.98 1.73
C GLU A 130 -5.70 -14.65 2.41
N LYS A 131 -4.60 -14.02 1.99
CA LYS A 131 -4.08 -12.79 2.60
C LYS A 131 -3.68 -11.80 1.51
N SER A 132 -4.00 -10.52 1.73
CA SER A 132 -3.43 -9.40 0.97
C SER A 132 -1.95 -9.26 1.34
N LEU A 133 -1.05 -9.64 0.43
CA LEU A 133 0.39 -9.71 0.70
C LEU A 133 1.19 -8.59 0.01
N SER A 134 2.26 -8.15 0.68
CA SER A 134 3.28 -7.29 0.11
C SER A 134 4.25 -8.12 -0.75
N PHE A 135 4.20 -7.93 -2.08
CA PHE A 135 5.17 -8.45 -3.04
C PHE A 135 5.17 -7.75 -4.42
N VAL A 136 4.20 -6.87 -4.71
CA VAL A 136 4.10 -6.09 -5.97
C VAL A 136 3.63 -4.63 -5.76
N GLU A 137 3.53 -4.20 -4.51
CA GLU A 137 3.46 -2.79 -4.12
C GLU A 137 4.75 -2.04 -4.50
N ASP A 138 4.73 -0.73 -4.27
CA ASP A 138 5.87 0.18 -4.47
C ASP A 138 6.33 0.27 -5.95
N THR A 139 5.46 -0.10 -6.88
CA THR A 139 5.70 0.09 -8.32
C THR A 139 5.43 1.54 -8.72
N ALA A 140 6.40 2.20 -9.34
CA ALA A 140 6.31 3.61 -9.68
C ALA A 140 6.30 3.85 -11.20
N VAL A 141 5.29 4.55 -11.71
CA VAL A 141 5.17 5.00 -13.11
C VAL A 141 4.94 6.51 -13.17
N LYS A 142 5.04 7.12 -14.35
CA LYS A 142 4.75 8.56 -14.50
C LYS A 142 3.25 8.82 -14.27
N PRO A 143 2.85 9.88 -13.55
CA PRO A 143 1.43 10.20 -13.30
C PRO A 143 0.57 10.26 -14.57
N GLU A 144 1.13 10.71 -15.70
CA GLU A 144 0.42 10.83 -16.99
C GLU A 144 -0.03 9.47 -17.56
N VAL A 145 0.59 8.36 -17.16
CA VAL A 145 0.23 7.00 -17.61
C VAL A 145 -0.32 6.13 -16.48
N LEU A 146 -0.48 6.69 -15.28
CA LEU A 146 -0.88 5.97 -14.07
C LEU A 146 -2.24 5.29 -14.24
N ARG A 147 -3.25 5.99 -14.80
CA ARG A 147 -4.57 5.43 -15.11
C ARG A 147 -4.47 4.08 -15.85
N ASP A 148 -3.77 4.08 -16.97
CA ASP A 148 -3.72 2.95 -17.89
C ASP A 148 -2.87 1.81 -17.33
N TYR A 149 -1.79 2.15 -16.61
CA TYR A 149 -1.01 1.18 -15.83
C TYR A 149 -1.88 0.45 -14.80
N ILE A 150 -2.75 1.17 -14.06
CA ILE A 150 -3.62 0.56 -13.06
C ILE A 150 -4.73 -0.28 -13.68
N ASP A 151 -5.34 0.11 -14.79
CA ASP A 151 -6.33 -0.75 -15.46
C ASP A 151 -5.69 -2.06 -15.97
N GLU A 152 -4.53 -2.00 -16.62
CA GLU A 152 -3.80 -3.20 -17.04
C GLU A 152 -3.33 -4.05 -15.85
N PHE A 153 -2.91 -3.43 -14.74
CA PHE A 153 -2.52 -4.12 -13.51
C PHE A 153 -3.73 -4.84 -12.90
N LEU A 154 -4.85 -4.16 -12.71
CA LEU A 154 -6.07 -4.76 -12.15
C LEU A 154 -6.63 -5.85 -13.08
N ALA A 155 -6.53 -5.68 -14.40
CA ALA A 155 -6.85 -6.74 -15.35
C ALA A 155 -5.89 -7.94 -15.23
N MET A 156 -4.60 -7.71 -14.95
CA MET A 156 -3.61 -8.76 -14.67
C MET A 156 -3.94 -9.52 -13.37
N ILE A 157 -4.26 -8.83 -12.28
CA ILE A 157 -4.70 -9.46 -11.02
C ILE A 157 -5.96 -10.31 -11.22
N ARG A 158 -6.97 -9.78 -11.92
CA ARG A 158 -8.18 -10.54 -12.29
C ARG A 158 -7.86 -11.80 -13.12
N ARG A 159 -6.98 -11.71 -14.13
CA ARG A 159 -6.57 -12.86 -14.96
C ARG A 159 -5.85 -13.95 -14.18
N ASN A 160 -5.14 -13.62 -13.10
CA ASN A 160 -4.45 -14.59 -12.24
C ASN A 160 -5.38 -15.21 -11.17
N GLY A 161 -6.69 -14.88 -11.17
CA GLY A 161 -7.64 -15.38 -10.18
C GLY A 161 -7.41 -14.80 -8.78
N SER A 162 -7.04 -13.53 -8.70
CA SER A 162 -6.78 -12.80 -7.46
C SER A 162 -7.57 -11.49 -7.42
N SER A 163 -7.61 -10.84 -6.27
CA SER A 163 -8.14 -9.50 -6.05
C SER A 163 -7.11 -8.65 -5.31
N SER A 164 -7.28 -7.33 -5.29
CA SER A 164 -6.51 -6.41 -4.44
C SER A 164 -7.27 -5.12 -4.27
N GLY A 165 -7.07 -4.46 -3.12
CA GLY A 165 -7.31 -3.03 -3.02
C GLY A 165 -6.16 -2.20 -3.59
N VAL A 166 -6.45 -0.92 -3.82
CA VAL A 166 -5.53 0.07 -4.41
C VAL A 166 -5.43 1.31 -3.52
N TYR A 167 -4.21 1.55 -3.06
CA TYR A 167 -3.77 2.80 -2.45
C TYR A 167 -2.58 3.28 -3.29
N ALA A 168 -2.40 4.59 -3.51
CA ALA A 168 -1.22 5.11 -4.21
C ALA A 168 -0.80 6.49 -3.70
N HIS A 169 0.50 6.77 -3.74
CA HIS A 169 1.06 8.12 -3.76
C HIS A 169 0.93 8.66 -5.19
N ALA A 170 -0.32 8.98 -5.57
CA ALA A 170 -0.70 9.31 -6.94
C ALA A 170 0.06 10.53 -7.48
N SER A 171 0.47 11.46 -6.62
CA SER A 171 1.30 12.63 -6.97
C SER A 171 2.66 12.27 -7.60
N VAL A 172 3.22 11.11 -7.26
CA VAL A 172 4.49 10.59 -7.82
C VAL A 172 4.29 9.29 -8.61
N GLY A 173 3.04 8.85 -8.79
CA GLY A 173 2.68 7.62 -9.48
C GLY A 173 3.19 6.34 -8.84
N CYS A 174 3.50 6.35 -7.53
CA CYS A 174 3.91 5.16 -6.78
C CYS A 174 2.68 4.42 -6.21
N LEU A 175 2.57 3.14 -6.55
CA LEU A 175 1.41 2.29 -6.32
C LEU A 175 1.61 1.33 -5.14
N HIS A 176 0.69 1.32 -4.18
CA HIS A 176 0.67 0.34 -3.09
C HIS A 176 -0.52 -0.60 -3.20
N VAL A 177 -0.29 -1.73 -3.89
CA VAL A 177 -1.28 -2.76 -4.23
C VAL A 177 -0.77 -4.11 -3.75
N ARG A 178 -1.65 -4.90 -3.14
CA ARG A 178 -1.30 -6.10 -2.35
C ARG A 178 -2.24 -7.26 -2.67
N PRO A 179 -1.93 -8.08 -3.70
CA PRO A 179 -2.79 -9.15 -4.17
C PRO A 179 -3.12 -10.17 -3.08
N VAL A 180 -4.35 -10.66 -3.14
CA VAL A 180 -4.89 -11.68 -2.25
C VAL A 180 -4.46 -13.06 -2.75
N VAL A 181 -3.64 -13.76 -1.95
CA VAL A 181 -3.10 -15.09 -2.27
C VAL A 181 -3.01 -15.98 -1.03
N ASN A 182 -3.09 -17.30 -1.22
CA ASN A 182 -2.91 -18.30 -0.15
C ASN A 182 -1.55 -19.01 -0.30
N MET A 183 -0.52 -18.50 0.38
CA MET A 183 0.83 -19.07 0.32
C MET A 183 1.00 -20.45 0.97
N LYS A 184 -0.07 -21.04 1.53
CA LYS A 184 -0.06 -22.41 2.07
C LYS A 184 -0.33 -23.47 0.99
N THR A 185 -0.71 -23.09 -0.23
CA THR A 185 -0.99 -24.01 -1.35
C THR A 185 0.00 -23.84 -2.50
N ALA A 186 0.20 -24.90 -3.29
CA ALA A 186 1.10 -24.86 -4.45
C ALA A 186 0.58 -23.88 -5.52
N GLU A 187 -0.73 -23.84 -5.72
CA GLU A 187 -1.42 -22.89 -6.60
C GLU A 187 -1.19 -21.44 -6.17
N GLY A 188 -1.32 -21.14 -4.87
CA GLY A 188 -1.11 -19.79 -4.35
C GLY A 188 0.34 -19.31 -4.47
N VAL A 189 1.31 -20.21 -4.27
CA VAL A 189 2.73 -19.92 -4.51
C VAL A 189 3.01 -19.66 -6.00
N ALA A 190 2.44 -20.48 -6.90
CA ALA A 190 2.57 -20.25 -8.35
C ALA A 190 1.88 -18.95 -8.80
N ARG A 191 0.71 -18.63 -8.25
CA ARG A 191 -0.02 -17.36 -8.45
C ARG A 191 0.80 -16.16 -8.00
N PHE A 192 1.45 -16.24 -6.85
CA PHE A 192 2.39 -15.23 -6.35
C PHE A 192 3.57 -14.99 -7.30
N GLU A 193 4.24 -16.07 -7.75
CA GLU A 193 5.39 -15.96 -8.67
C GLU A 193 4.99 -15.44 -10.06
N ALA A 194 3.83 -15.87 -10.55
CA ALA A 194 3.25 -15.39 -11.81
C ALA A 194 2.90 -13.90 -11.74
N ILE A 195 2.22 -13.44 -10.68
CA ILE A 195 1.85 -12.03 -10.49
C ILE A 195 3.09 -11.14 -10.30
N ALA A 196 4.08 -11.60 -9.52
CA ALA A 196 5.35 -10.88 -9.35
C ALA A 196 6.07 -10.66 -10.68
N THR A 197 6.18 -11.73 -11.49
CA THR A 197 6.84 -11.68 -12.81
C THR A 197 6.07 -10.78 -13.78
N GLN A 198 4.73 -10.91 -13.84
CA GLN A 198 3.88 -10.07 -14.69
C GLN A 198 3.90 -8.59 -14.28
N SER A 199 4.00 -8.29 -12.98
CA SER A 199 4.18 -6.91 -12.50
C SER A 199 5.51 -6.31 -12.96
N ALA A 200 6.60 -7.09 -12.89
CA ALA A 200 7.91 -6.71 -13.40
C ALA A 200 7.92 -6.44 -14.91
N ASP A 201 7.19 -7.22 -15.72
CA ASP A 201 7.00 -6.94 -17.15
C ASP A 201 6.14 -5.68 -17.39
N LEU A 202 5.05 -5.54 -16.64
CA LEU A 202 4.12 -4.41 -16.82
C LEU A 202 4.76 -3.07 -16.45
N VAL A 203 5.51 -3.00 -15.35
CA VAL A 203 6.15 -1.73 -14.94
C VAL A 203 7.26 -1.32 -15.93
N LEU A 204 7.97 -2.27 -16.52
CA LEU A 204 8.92 -2.00 -17.62
C LEU A 204 8.23 -1.53 -18.90
N LYS A 205 7.09 -2.13 -19.29
CA LYS A 205 6.28 -1.66 -20.43
C LYS A 205 5.89 -0.18 -20.29
N TYR A 206 5.63 0.28 -19.07
CA TYR A 206 5.27 1.67 -18.76
C TYR A 206 6.49 2.57 -18.45
N GLY A 207 7.72 2.06 -18.55
CA GLY A 207 8.95 2.81 -18.30
C GLY A 207 9.13 3.26 -16.84
N GLY A 208 8.59 2.48 -15.90
CA GLY A 208 8.63 2.73 -14.46
C GLY A 208 9.71 1.93 -13.71
N ALA A 209 9.59 1.90 -12.39
CA ALA A 209 10.48 1.17 -11.47
C ALA A 209 9.72 0.17 -10.61
N LEU A 210 10.33 -0.99 -10.32
CA LEU A 210 9.76 -2.03 -9.46
C LEU A 210 9.67 -1.64 -7.97
N SER A 211 10.44 -0.63 -7.56
CA SER A 211 10.46 -0.03 -6.22
C SER A 211 10.64 1.49 -6.34
N GLY A 212 9.82 2.25 -5.62
CA GLY A 212 9.97 3.70 -5.43
C GLY A 212 10.58 4.07 -4.07
N GLU A 213 10.19 3.37 -3.00
CA GLU A 213 10.53 3.73 -1.61
C GLU A 213 10.84 2.56 -0.65
N HIS A 214 10.42 1.31 -0.93
CA HIS A 214 10.59 0.14 -0.02
C HIS A 214 11.90 -0.63 -0.24
N GLY A 215 12.52 -0.50 -1.41
CA GLY A 215 13.71 -1.26 -1.82
C GLY A 215 13.42 -2.70 -2.25
N ASP A 216 14.46 -3.36 -2.78
CA ASP A 216 14.27 -4.60 -3.55
C ASP A 216 14.28 -5.87 -2.69
N GLY A 217 15.16 -5.90 -1.68
CA GLY A 217 15.32 -7.03 -0.76
C GLY A 217 15.46 -8.39 -1.45
N LEU A 218 14.67 -9.35 -0.99
CA LEU A 218 14.50 -10.69 -1.59
C LEU A 218 13.33 -10.77 -2.59
N VAL A 219 12.37 -9.84 -2.52
CA VAL A 219 11.08 -9.98 -3.23
C VAL A 219 11.10 -9.34 -4.63
N ARG A 220 11.91 -8.30 -4.83
CA ARG A 220 12.19 -7.70 -6.14
C ARG A 220 13.59 -8.07 -6.67
N GLY A 221 14.49 -8.51 -5.77
CA GLY A 221 15.85 -8.98 -6.08
C GLY A 221 16.00 -9.89 -7.31
N PRO A 222 15.12 -10.89 -7.56
CA PRO A 222 15.20 -11.77 -8.73
C PRO A 222 15.00 -11.05 -10.08
N PHE A 223 14.45 -9.83 -10.07
CA PHE A 223 14.17 -9.03 -11.26
C PHE A 223 15.21 -7.92 -11.50
N MET A 224 16.26 -7.78 -10.68
CA MET A 224 17.18 -6.64 -10.78
C MET A 224 17.96 -6.59 -12.10
N GLU A 225 18.41 -7.73 -12.63
CA GLU A 225 19.04 -7.76 -13.97
C GLU A 225 18.03 -7.44 -15.09
N LYS A 226 16.74 -7.73 -14.88
CA LYS A 226 15.64 -7.39 -15.81
C LYS A 226 15.33 -5.89 -15.79
N MET A 227 15.40 -5.23 -14.63
CA MET A 227 15.16 -3.79 -14.49
C MET A 227 16.31 -2.93 -15.03
N PHE A 228 17.55 -3.27 -14.66
CA PHE A 228 18.72 -2.42 -14.92
C PHE A 228 19.57 -2.90 -16.11
N GLY A 229 19.33 -4.10 -16.63
CA GLY A 229 20.14 -4.74 -17.64
C GLY A 229 21.49 -5.24 -17.10
N SER A 230 22.07 -6.23 -17.79
CA SER A 230 23.30 -6.91 -17.35
C SER A 230 24.47 -5.97 -17.08
N ALA A 231 24.65 -4.89 -17.86
CA ALA A 231 25.77 -3.97 -17.67
C ALA A 231 25.76 -3.28 -16.29
N LEU A 232 24.60 -2.78 -15.84
CA LEU A 232 24.46 -2.16 -14.52
C LEU A 232 24.39 -3.21 -13.42
N TYR A 233 23.72 -4.34 -13.66
CA TYR A 233 23.65 -5.43 -12.67
C TYR A 233 25.03 -6.04 -12.35
N GLN A 234 25.91 -6.25 -13.33
CA GLN A 234 27.28 -6.70 -13.06
C GLN A 234 28.12 -5.61 -12.35
N ALA A 235 27.83 -4.31 -12.58
CA ALA A 235 28.45 -3.23 -11.80
C ALA A 235 28.00 -3.26 -10.32
N PHE A 236 26.72 -3.52 -10.04
CA PHE A 236 26.23 -3.73 -8.67
C PHE A 236 26.93 -4.93 -8.00
N ARG A 237 27.15 -6.03 -8.73
CA ARG A 237 27.91 -7.20 -8.25
C ARG A 237 29.37 -6.85 -7.98
N THR A 238 30.02 -6.07 -8.84
CA THR A 238 31.40 -5.61 -8.62
C THR A 238 31.49 -4.78 -7.33
N VAL A 239 30.56 -3.85 -7.11
CA VAL A 239 30.49 -3.08 -5.85
C VAL A 239 30.29 -4.01 -4.66
N LYS A 240 29.31 -4.93 -4.73
CA LYS A 240 29.01 -5.89 -3.66
C LYS A 240 30.22 -6.72 -3.27
N HIS A 241 30.87 -7.38 -4.23
CA HIS A 241 32.03 -8.25 -3.94
C HIS A 241 33.30 -7.48 -3.55
N THR A 242 33.42 -6.21 -3.94
CA THR A 242 34.56 -5.36 -3.55
C THR A 242 34.48 -4.94 -2.08
N PHE A 243 33.29 -4.54 -1.61
CA PHE A 243 33.09 -4.11 -0.21
C PHE A 243 32.67 -5.23 0.74
N ASP A 244 32.23 -6.38 0.21
CA ASP A 244 31.89 -7.58 0.98
C ASP A 244 32.34 -8.87 0.25
N PRO A 245 33.67 -9.13 0.17
CA PRO A 245 34.21 -10.30 -0.52
C PRO A 245 33.85 -11.64 0.17
N ASN A 246 33.44 -11.60 1.45
CA ASN A 246 33.04 -12.78 2.21
C ASN A 246 31.51 -13.00 2.24
N GLY A 247 30.73 -12.09 1.65
CA GLY A 247 29.26 -12.19 1.59
C GLY A 247 28.53 -12.06 2.94
N VAL A 248 29.11 -11.42 3.95
CA VAL A 248 28.55 -11.35 5.31
C VAL A 248 27.44 -10.30 5.47
N PHE A 249 27.44 -9.23 4.66
CA PHE A 249 26.48 -8.14 4.77
C PHE A 249 25.22 -8.41 3.96
N ASN A 250 24.27 -9.12 4.57
CA ASN A 250 22.95 -9.43 4.00
C ASN A 250 23.02 -10.13 2.61
N PRO A 251 23.58 -11.35 2.52
CA PRO A 251 23.80 -12.05 1.25
C PRO A 251 22.50 -12.36 0.48
N GLY A 252 22.60 -12.33 -0.86
CA GLY A 252 21.54 -12.70 -1.79
C GLY A 252 20.37 -11.71 -1.88
N LYS A 253 20.61 -10.42 -1.63
CA LYS A 253 19.61 -9.34 -1.77
C LYS A 253 20.15 -8.30 -2.75
N ILE A 254 19.28 -7.77 -3.61
CA ILE A 254 19.60 -6.90 -4.77
C ILE A 254 20.46 -7.63 -5.83
N VAL A 255 21.55 -8.28 -5.44
CA VAL A 255 22.40 -9.11 -6.31
C VAL A 255 22.56 -10.52 -5.77
N ASP A 256 22.85 -11.45 -6.68
CA ASP A 256 22.98 -12.89 -6.41
C ASP A 256 21.74 -13.46 -5.67
N CYS A 257 20.57 -12.89 -5.99
CA CYS A 257 19.32 -13.22 -5.32
C CYS A 257 18.86 -14.64 -5.70
N PRO A 258 18.49 -15.50 -4.73
CA PRO A 258 17.89 -16.79 -5.03
C PRO A 258 16.51 -16.61 -5.71
N PRO A 259 15.99 -17.63 -6.41
CA PRO A 259 14.66 -17.59 -7.02
C PRO A 259 13.58 -17.21 -6.00
N LEU A 260 12.58 -16.44 -6.44
CA LEU A 260 11.57 -15.78 -5.60
C LEU A 260 10.87 -16.74 -4.62
N THR A 261 10.60 -17.97 -5.07
CA THR A 261 9.91 -19.03 -4.34
C THR A 261 10.80 -19.85 -3.39
N SER A 262 12.09 -19.51 -3.25
CA SER A 262 13.05 -20.31 -2.45
C SER A 262 13.04 -20.04 -0.94
N ASN A 263 12.54 -18.88 -0.50
CA ASN A 263 12.67 -18.40 0.89
C ASN A 263 11.30 -17.99 1.48
N LEU A 264 10.28 -18.83 1.30
CA LEU A 264 8.91 -18.51 1.69
C LEU A 264 8.66 -18.71 3.20
N ARG A 265 8.10 -17.69 3.86
CA ARG A 265 7.63 -17.79 5.27
C ARG A 265 6.49 -18.79 5.44
N TYR A 266 5.63 -18.91 4.43
CA TYR A 266 4.52 -19.85 4.35
C TYR A 266 4.64 -20.62 3.03
N GLY A 267 4.43 -21.93 3.05
CA GLY A 267 4.56 -22.78 1.87
C GLY A 267 3.68 -24.03 1.98
N THR A 268 3.76 -24.91 0.99
CA THR A 268 2.93 -26.14 0.86
C THR A 268 2.98 -27.08 2.07
N GLY A 269 4.12 -27.13 2.77
CA GLY A 269 4.31 -27.90 4.01
C GLY A 269 3.80 -27.21 5.28
N TYR A 270 3.47 -25.91 5.24
CA TYR A 270 3.07 -25.15 6.42
C TYR A 270 1.71 -25.61 6.95
N ARG A 271 1.61 -25.77 8.27
CA ARG A 271 0.35 -26.09 8.96
C ARG A 271 0.17 -25.12 10.11
N THR A 272 -0.94 -24.39 10.09
CA THR A 272 -1.33 -23.45 11.15
C THR A 272 -1.53 -24.21 12.47
N PRO A 273 -0.77 -23.91 13.54
CA PRO A 273 -0.99 -24.51 14.84
C PRO A 273 -2.29 -23.97 15.45
N ASP A 274 -3.22 -24.86 15.80
CA ASP A 274 -4.51 -24.49 16.38
C ASP A 274 -4.73 -25.20 17.73
N PRO A 275 -4.21 -24.64 18.84
CA PRO A 275 -4.33 -25.23 20.17
C PRO A 275 -5.73 -25.00 20.77
N PRO A 276 -6.23 -25.89 21.64
CA PRO A 276 -7.48 -25.66 22.37
C PRO A 276 -7.44 -24.37 23.22
N THR A 277 -8.44 -23.52 23.07
CA THR A 277 -8.57 -22.24 23.79
C THR A 277 -9.73 -22.22 24.78
N TYR A 278 -9.66 -21.34 25.78
CA TYR A 278 -10.78 -21.04 26.68
C TYR A 278 -11.80 -20.08 26.05
N PHE A 279 -11.32 -19.13 25.24
CA PHE A 279 -12.17 -18.22 24.46
C PHE A 279 -12.52 -18.84 23.09
N ASP A 280 -13.67 -18.45 22.55
CA ASP A 280 -14.10 -18.87 21.21
C ASP A 280 -13.40 -18.06 20.11
N TYR A 281 -12.90 -18.77 19.09
CA TYR A 281 -12.30 -18.22 17.87
C TYR A 281 -12.93 -18.83 16.60
N SER A 282 -14.13 -19.42 16.71
CA SER A 282 -14.89 -20.04 15.61
C SER A 282 -15.15 -19.05 14.46
N GLU A 283 -15.41 -17.77 14.78
CA GLU A 283 -15.57 -16.65 13.84
C GLU A 283 -14.35 -16.42 12.91
N TYR A 284 -13.18 -16.94 13.31
CA TYR A 284 -11.91 -16.83 12.60
C TYR A 284 -11.47 -18.18 12.00
N GLY A 285 -12.20 -19.26 12.30
CA GLY A 285 -11.84 -20.63 11.93
C GLY A 285 -10.72 -21.25 12.78
N GLY A 286 -10.58 -20.80 14.04
CA GLY A 286 -9.55 -21.27 14.98
C GLY A 286 -8.67 -20.14 15.51
N PHE A 287 -8.03 -20.38 16.66
CA PHE A 287 -7.09 -19.44 17.27
C PHE A 287 -5.86 -19.21 16.38
N GLY A 288 -5.34 -20.27 15.76
CA GLY A 288 -4.20 -20.16 14.84
C GLY A 288 -4.51 -19.25 13.64
N ARG A 289 -5.72 -19.32 13.09
CA ARG A 289 -6.17 -18.44 12.00
C ARG A 289 -6.40 -17.00 12.45
N ALA A 290 -6.85 -16.79 13.69
CA ALA A 290 -6.94 -15.46 14.30
C ALA A 290 -5.56 -14.81 14.47
N VAL A 291 -4.56 -15.58 14.93
CA VAL A 291 -3.15 -15.11 15.02
C VAL A 291 -2.60 -14.76 13.63
N GLU A 292 -2.96 -15.52 12.59
CA GLU A 292 -2.61 -15.23 11.19
C GLU A 292 -3.36 -14.03 10.57
N MET A 293 -4.21 -13.32 11.31
CA MET A 293 -4.69 -11.98 10.92
C MET A 293 -3.69 -10.87 11.31
N CYS A 294 -2.63 -11.19 12.07
CA CYS A 294 -1.59 -10.23 12.40
C CYS A 294 -0.86 -9.74 11.14
N SER A 295 -1.10 -8.48 10.78
CA SER A 295 -0.51 -7.82 9.61
C SER A 295 0.99 -7.51 9.75
N GLY A 296 1.60 -7.79 10.91
CA GLY A 296 3.03 -7.57 11.16
C GLY A 296 3.46 -6.11 11.32
N VAL A 297 2.55 -5.14 11.16
CA VAL A 297 2.85 -3.69 11.17
C VAL A 297 3.30 -3.11 12.52
N GLY A 298 3.48 -3.94 13.55
CA GLY A 298 4.02 -3.53 14.85
C GLY A 298 3.13 -2.57 15.66
N ALA A 299 1.90 -2.25 15.25
CA ALA A 299 1.01 -1.32 15.96
C ALA A 299 0.71 -1.75 17.41
N CYS A 300 0.74 -3.06 17.69
CA CYS A 300 0.66 -3.65 19.03
C CYS A 300 1.83 -3.29 19.97
N ARG A 301 2.93 -2.72 19.44
CA ARG A 301 4.13 -2.32 20.18
C ARG A 301 4.10 -0.86 20.66
N LYS A 302 3.00 -0.12 20.40
CA LYS A 302 2.78 1.24 20.92
C LYS A 302 2.82 1.24 22.47
N LYS A 303 3.34 2.33 23.05
CA LYS A 303 3.60 2.46 24.51
C LYS A 303 2.76 3.54 25.20
N LEU A 304 1.93 4.28 24.45
CA LEU A 304 1.25 5.51 24.91
C LEU A 304 -0.26 5.53 24.61
N GLU A 305 -0.71 4.81 23.57
CA GLU A 305 -2.08 4.88 23.04
C GLU A 305 -2.42 3.63 22.20
N GLY A 306 -3.72 3.35 22.04
CA GLY A 306 -4.25 2.30 21.17
C GLY A 306 -4.71 1.02 21.87
N THR A 307 -5.38 0.15 21.13
CA THR A 307 -6.01 -1.08 21.65
C THR A 307 -5.03 -2.27 21.66
N MET A 308 -4.23 -2.35 22.73
CA MET A 308 -3.48 -3.51 23.26
C MET A 308 -3.07 -4.70 22.35
N CYS A 309 -1.78 -5.02 22.38
CA CYS A 309 -1.37 -6.35 22.87
C CYS A 309 -0.90 -6.20 24.33
N PRO A 310 -1.46 -6.94 25.31
CA PRO A 310 -1.10 -6.76 26.72
C PRO A 310 0.31 -7.27 27.05
N SER A 311 0.75 -8.34 26.38
CA SER A 311 2.02 -9.03 26.65
C SER A 311 3.23 -8.10 26.50
N TYR A 312 3.39 -7.45 25.33
CA TYR A 312 4.52 -6.55 25.07
C TYR A 312 4.53 -5.31 25.96
N MET A 313 3.37 -4.77 26.37
CA MET A 313 3.36 -3.64 27.31
C MET A 313 3.77 -4.05 28.72
N ALA A 314 3.54 -5.31 29.11
CA ALA A 314 3.98 -5.87 30.39
C ALA A 314 5.48 -6.26 30.38
N THR A 315 5.95 -7.01 29.38
CA THR A 315 7.32 -7.57 29.36
C THR A 315 8.34 -6.68 28.63
N ARG A 316 7.90 -5.88 27.65
CA ARG A 316 8.70 -5.08 26.72
C ARG A 316 9.65 -5.90 25.82
N ASP A 317 9.50 -7.21 25.78
CA ASP A 317 10.30 -8.13 24.98
C ASP A 317 9.53 -8.52 23.71
N GLU A 318 10.20 -8.46 22.56
CA GLU A 318 9.58 -8.70 21.25
C GLU A 318 9.20 -10.16 21.01
N LYS A 319 9.75 -11.11 21.79
CA LYS A 319 9.39 -12.54 21.70
C LYS A 319 7.98 -12.84 22.23
N ASP A 320 7.42 -11.94 23.03
CA ASP A 320 6.13 -12.12 23.72
C ASP A 320 4.96 -11.42 22.95
N VAL A 321 5.18 -11.04 21.68
CA VAL A 321 4.25 -10.27 20.82
C VAL A 321 3.31 -11.16 20.03
#